data_AF-A0A961BJQ1-F1
#
_entry.id   AF-A0A961BJQ1-F1
#
_cell.length_a   1.000
_cell.length_b   1.000
_cell.length_c   1.000
_cell.angle_alpha   90.00
_cell.angle_beta   90.00
_cell.angle_gamma   90.00
#
_symmetry.space_group_name_H-M   'P 1'
#
loop_
_entity.id
_entity.type
_entity.pdbx_description
1 polymer ?
#
loop_
_entity_poly.entity_id
_entity_poly.type
_entity_poly.pdbx_seq_one_letter_code
_entity_poly.pdbx_strand_id
1 'polypeptide(L)'
;YLAWFANLPIWMDLGGLRTVHATWDNEGMLAHPEWRVPGLEWIVRSAVRESEECLFTEKVLKGVEIPLPEGYFFTDKEEIDRDKIRVRWWLPFEGRTYHDLCLPESDTVPRFPVTETEATAGLGYPEDGPPVFFGHYWFPYDGNPRPLAPNLACLDYSVAKENGALAAYRWDGEQILDPAKFVHVKTRLGIR
;
A
#
# COMPACT_ATOMS: atom_id res chain seq x y z
N TYR A 1 21.27 8.98 -11.72
CA TYR A 1 20.17 8.80 -10.74
C TYR A 1 19.64 7.36 -10.72
N LEU A 2 19.39 6.70 -11.87
CA LEU A 2 18.92 5.29 -11.88
C LEU A 2 19.88 4.33 -11.15
N ALA A 3 21.19 4.47 -11.35
CA ALA A 3 22.18 3.67 -10.62
C ALA A 3 22.11 3.86 -9.09
N TRP A 4 21.65 5.01 -8.60
CA TRP A 4 21.44 5.23 -7.17
C TRP A 4 20.17 4.52 -6.68
N PHE A 5 19.05 4.68 -7.38
CA PHE A 5 17.80 3.96 -7.08
C PHE A 5 17.97 2.44 -7.08
N ALA A 6 18.77 1.92 -8.00
CA ALA A 6 19.12 0.50 -8.10
C ALA A 6 19.77 -0.08 -6.82
N ASN A 7 20.32 0.78 -5.96
CA ASN A 7 20.98 0.38 -4.72
C ASN A 7 20.12 0.61 -3.46
N LEU A 8 18.89 1.11 -3.61
CA LEU A 8 18.00 1.35 -2.49
C LEU A 8 17.08 0.13 -2.26
N PRO A 9 16.81 -0.23 -0.99
CA PRO A 9 15.86 -1.27 -0.70
C PRO A 9 14.44 -0.83 -1.05
N ILE A 10 13.68 -1.69 -1.74
CA ILE A 10 12.25 -1.44 -2.05
C ILE A 10 11.31 -1.95 -0.94
N TRP A 11 11.83 -2.76 0.00
CA TRP A 11 11.24 -3.07 1.30
C TRP A 11 12.33 -3.27 2.36
N MET A 12 11.97 -3.18 3.65
CA MET A 12 12.85 -3.51 4.76
C MET A 12 12.12 -4.37 5.78
N ASP A 13 12.73 -5.50 6.16
CA ASP A 13 12.40 -6.25 7.37
C ASP A 13 13.52 -6.02 8.38
N LEU A 14 13.20 -5.40 9.51
CA LEU A 14 14.13 -5.08 10.61
C LEU A 14 13.89 -6.01 11.82
N GLY A 15 13.14 -7.11 11.63
CA GLY A 15 12.77 -8.06 12.66
C GLY A 15 11.55 -7.61 13.46
N GLY A 16 11.70 -6.55 14.25
CA GLY A 16 10.60 -5.98 15.05
C GLY A 16 9.70 -5.02 14.27
N LEU A 17 10.09 -4.66 13.05
CA LEU A 17 9.50 -3.58 12.27
C LEU A 17 9.69 -3.86 10.78
N ARG A 18 8.68 -3.54 9.98
CA ARG A 18 8.69 -3.68 8.53
C ARG A 18 8.29 -2.38 7.85
N THR A 19 8.90 -2.09 6.72
CA THR A 19 8.56 -0.91 5.90
C THR A 19 8.50 -1.25 4.43
N VAL A 20 7.50 -0.72 3.72
CA VAL A 20 7.31 -0.91 2.28
C VAL A 20 6.61 0.31 1.69
N HIS A 21 6.71 0.53 0.38
CA HIS A 21 6.05 1.69 -0.23
C HIS A 21 4.51 1.55 -0.24
N ALA A 22 3.98 0.43 -0.74
CA ALA A 22 2.54 0.21 -0.86
C ALA A 22 2.08 -1.08 -0.15
N THR A 23 2.47 -2.25 -0.65
CA THR A 23 1.97 -3.56 -0.15
C THR A 23 3.11 -4.43 0.37
N TRP A 24 2.92 -5.01 1.56
CA TRP A 24 3.81 -6.05 2.08
C TRP A 24 3.40 -7.41 1.51
N ASP A 25 4.08 -7.84 0.44
CA ASP A 25 3.88 -9.15 -0.19
C ASP A 25 4.84 -10.17 0.42
N ASN A 26 4.40 -10.83 1.50
CA ASN A 26 5.25 -11.76 2.25
C ASN A 26 5.72 -12.94 1.40
N GLU A 27 4.84 -13.50 0.57
CA GLU A 27 5.17 -14.65 -0.28
C GLU A 27 6.18 -14.25 -1.36
N GLY A 28 5.93 -13.15 -2.08
CA GLY A 28 6.85 -12.65 -3.12
C GLY A 28 8.22 -12.27 -2.55
N MET A 29 8.25 -11.62 -1.37
CA MET A 29 9.52 -11.23 -0.71
C MET A 29 10.32 -12.43 -0.20
N LEU A 30 9.66 -13.52 0.21
CA LEU A 30 10.32 -14.77 0.59
C LEU A 30 10.81 -15.57 -0.61
N ALA A 31 10.06 -15.54 -1.72
CA ALA A 31 10.45 -16.20 -2.96
C ALA A 31 11.65 -15.50 -3.63
N HIS A 32 11.74 -14.17 -3.54
CA HIS A 32 12.76 -13.36 -4.20
C HIS A 32 13.45 -12.36 -3.28
N PRO A 33 14.18 -12.81 -2.24
CA PRO A 33 14.87 -11.92 -1.31
C PRO A 33 15.93 -11.04 -1.99
N GLU A 34 16.46 -11.46 -3.15
CA GLU A 34 17.42 -10.71 -3.94
C GLU A 34 16.81 -9.47 -4.60
N TRP A 35 15.50 -9.41 -4.79
CA TRP A 35 14.82 -8.23 -5.34
C TRP A 35 14.73 -7.07 -4.35
N ARG A 36 15.14 -7.30 -3.09
CA ARG A 36 15.13 -6.27 -2.05
C ARG A 36 15.90 -5.05 -2.50
N VAL A 37 17.08 -5.29 -3.07
CA VAL A 37 17.91 -4.27 -3.70
C VAL A 37 18.04 -4.66 -5.17
N PRO A 38 17.18 -4.13 -6.05
CA PRO A 38 16.95 -4.73 -7.36
C PRO A 38 18.17 -4.68 -8.29
N GLY A 39 19.04 -3.68 -8.17
CA GLY A 39 20.08 -3.46 -9.17
C GLY A 39 19.50 -2.95 -10.50
N LEU A 40 20.38 -2.60 -11.45
CA LEU A 40 19.95 -1.98 -12.71
C LEU A 40 19.27 -2.98 -13.65
N GLU A 41 19.74 -4.21 -13.70
CA GLU A 41 19.21 -5.24 -14.60
C GLU A 41 17.77 -5.60 -14.26
N TRP A 42 17.46 -5.73 -12.97
CA TRP A 42 16.11 -5.95 -12.49
C TRP A 42 15.19 -4.77 -12.81
N ILE A 43 15.65 -3.52 -12.66
CA ILE A 43 14.86 -2.33 -13.03
C ILE A 43 14.50 -2.35 -14.53
N VAL A 44 15.40 -2.85 -15.38
CA VAL A 44 15.10 -3.02 -16.81
C VAL A 44 14.04 -4.10 -17.01
N ARG A 45 14.15 -5.25 -16.31
CA ARG A 45 13.15 -6.31 -16.38
C ARG A 45 11.80 -5.89 -15.84
N SER A 46 11.75 -5.12 -14.75
CA SER A 46 10.49 -4.62 -14.18
C SER A 46 9.74 -3.65 -15.11
N ALA A 47 10.41 -3.10 -16.13
CA ALA A 47 9.77 -2.31 -17.19
C ALA A 47 9.17 -3.16 -18.32
N VAL A 48 9.49 -4.46 -18.38
CA VAL A 48 8.88 -5.41 -19.31
C VAL A 48 7.52 -5.80 -18.77
N ARG A 49 6.45 -5.41 -19.49
CA ARG A 49 5.07 -5.73 -19.12
C ARG A 49 4.90 -7.22 -18.85
N GLU A 50 4.19 -7.54 -17.77
CA GLU A 50 3.82 -8.92 -17.40
C GLU A 50 5.02 -9.83 -17.04
N SER A 51 6.24 -9.28 -16.95
CA SER A 51 7.34 -9.98 -16.29
C SER A 51 7.07 -10.14 -14.80
N GLU A 52 7.72 -11.12 -14.17
CA GLU A 52 7.59 -11.37 -12.73
C GLU A 52 8.02 -10.14 -11.92
N GLU A 53 9.12 -9.49 -12.33
CA GLU A 53 9.61 -8.25 -11.72
C GLU A 53 8.62 -7.10 -11.88
N CYS A 54 7.96 -7.00 -13.04
CA CYS A 54 6.91 -6.01 -13.27
C CYS A 54 5.75 -6.25 -12.32
N LEU A 55 5.20 -7.46 -12.29
CA LEU A 55 4.07 -7.81 -11.42
C LEU A 55 4.40 -7.60 -9.94
N PHE A 56 5.60 -7.99 -9.49
CA PHE A 56 6.07 -7.73 -8.14
C PHE A 56 6.21 -6.23 -7.84
N THR A 57 6.73 -5.44 -8.79
CA THR A 57 6.80 -3.98 -8.69
C THR A 57 5.41 -3.36 -8.56
N GLU A 58 4.45 -3.78 -9.40
CA GLU A 58 3.07 -3.29 -9.33
C GLU A 58 2.48 -3.56 -7.94
N LYS A 59 2.68 -4.75 -7.37
CA LYS A 59 2.21 -5.07 -6.01
C LYS A 59 2.91 -4.21 -4.94
N VAL A 60 4.23 -4.31 -4.83
CA VAL A 60 5.01 -3.75 -3.70
C VAL A 60 5.10 -2.23 -3.73
N LEU A 61 5.21 -1.64 -4.94
CA LEU A 61 5.41 -0.20 -5.14
C LEU A 61 4.18 0.54 -5.65
N LYS A 62 3.10 -0.12 -6.05
CA LYS A 62 1.88 0.57 -6.51
C LYS A 62 0.60 0.04 -5.88
N GLY A 63 0.72 -0.97 -5.03
CA GLY A 63 -0.41 -1.59 -4.37
C GLY A 63 -1.19 -2.48 -5.32
N VAL A 64 -1.84 -3.49 -4.75
CA VAL A 64 -2.62 -4.45 -5.55
C VAL A 64 -3.87 -3.79 -6.11
N GLU A 65 -4.10 -3.98 -7.41
CA GLU A 65 -5.34 -3.62 -8.09
C GLU A 65 -6.01 -4.88 -8.65
N ILE A 66 -7.33 -4.96 -8.52
CA ILE A 66 -8.15 -6.04 -9.08
C ILE A 66 -9.21 -5.46 -10.02
N PRO A 67 -9.51 -6.14 -11.14
CA PRO A 67 -10.60 -5.73 -12.02
C PRO A 67 -11.94 -5.87 -11.30
N LEU A 68 -12.83 -4.91 -11.51
CA LEU A 68 -14.23 -5.03 -11.17
C LEU A 68 -14.90 -6.08 -12.07
N PRO A 69 -16.05 -6.63 -11.65
CA PRO A 69 -16.84 -7.52 -12.50
C PRO A 69 -17.24 -6.85 -13.81
N GLU A 70 -17.43 -7.66 -14.85
CA GLU A 70 -17.71 -7.16 -16.21
C GLU A 70 -18.90 -6.19 -16.21
N GLY A 71 -18.71 -5.02 -16.84
CA GLY A 71 -19.72 -3.96 -16.92
C GLY A 71 -19.78 -3.02 -15.72
N TYR A 72 -18.97 -3.23 -14.68
CA TYR A 72 -18.90 -2.34 -13.52
C TYR A 72 -17.73 -1.37 -13.63
N PHE A 73 -18.02 -0.12 -13.30
CA PHE A 73 -17.06 0.96 -13.18
C PHE A 73 -17.43 1.79 -11.96
N PHE A 74 -16.46 2.49 -11.39
CA PHE A 74 -16.73 3.56 -10.44
C PHE A 74 -16.01 4.82 -10.87
N THR A 75 -16.62 5.98 -10.64
CA THR A 75 -15.99 7.28 -10.89
C THR A 75 -15.20 7.68 -9.65
N ASP A 76 -13.89 7.93 -9.82
CA ASP A 76 -13.04 8.40 -8.73
C ASP A 76 -13.24 9.91 -8.47
N LYS A 77 -12.54 10.43 -7.46
CA LYS A 77 -12.59 11.85 -7.07
C LYS A 77 -12.06 12.83 -8.13
N GLU A 78 -11.43 12.32 -9.19
CA GLU A 78 -10.92 13.08 -10.32
C GLU A 78 -11.85 12.99 -11.54
N GLU A 79 -13.08 12.47 -11.35
CA GLU A 79 -14.09 12.25 -12.39
C GLU A 79 -13.63 11.24 -13.46
N ILE A 80 -12.75 10.32 -13.10
CA ILE A 80 -12.25 9.26 -13.98
C ILE A 80 -12.99 7.97 -13.68
N ASP A 81 -13.60 7.36 -14.71
CA ASP A 81 -14.18 6.03 -14.60
C ASP A 81 -13.06 4.98 -14.54
N ARG A 82 -13.13 4.16 -13.49
CA ARG A 82 -12.18 3.08 -13.19
C ARG A 82 -12.90 1.74 -13.24
N ASP A 83 -12.28 0.80 -13.94
CA ASP A 83 -12.67 -0.61 -14.03
C ASP A 83 -11.88 -1.50 -13.07
N LYS A 84 -10.96 -0.92 -12.29
CA LYS A 84 -10.15 -1.61 -11.28
C LYS A 84 -10.22 -0.87 -9.96
N ILE A 85 -10.32 -1.62 -8.88
CA ILE A 85 -10.16 -1.09 -7.53
C ILE A 85 -8.76 -1.42 -7.02
N ARG A 86 -8.20 -0.51 -6.25
CA ARG A 86 -7.07 -0.84 -5.37
C ARG A 86 -7.62 -1.45 -4.09
N VAL A 87 -6.93 -2.46 -3.58
CA VAL A 87 -7.42 -3.26 -2.45
C VAL A 87 -6.64 -3.00 -1.16
N ARG A 88 -7.34 -3.17 -0.03
CA ARG A 88 -6.76 -3.28 1.32
C ARG A 88 -6.06 -4.62 1.43
N TRP A 89 -4.82 -4.66 0.95
CA TRP A 89 -3.99 -5.87 0.89
C TRP A 89 -3.81 -6.59 2.23
N TRP A 90 -4.07 -5.92 3.36
CA TRP A 90 -3.95 -6.50 4.69
C TRP A 90 -5.20 -7.23 5.18
N LEU A 91 -6.35 -7.08 4.51
CA LEU A 91 -7.56 -7.81 4.88
C LEU A 91 -7.56 -9.21 4.25
N PRO A 92 -8.10 -10.22 4.95
CA PRO A 92 -8.38 -11.52 4.32
C PRO A 92 -9.39 -11.32 3.19
N PHE A 93 -9.16 -11.97 2.06
CA PHE A 93 -10.04 -11.89 0.89
C PHE A 93 -11.26 -12.80 1.01
N GLU A 94 -11.12 -13.92 1.70
CA GLU A 94 -12.19 -14.90 1.87
C GLU A 94 -13.43 -14.25 2.53
N GLY A 95 -14.57 -14.43 1.88
CA GLY A 95 -15.86 -13.90 2.36
C GLY A 95 -16.02 -12.38 2.25
N ARG A 96 -15.10 -11.66 1.59
CA ARG A 96 -15.21 -10.21 1.36
C ARG A 96 -15.78 -9.85 0.01
N THR A 97 -16.30 -8.63 -0.07
CA THR A 97 -16.79 -8.03 -1.31
C THR A 97 -15.80 -7.01 -1.88
N TYR A 98 -15.96 -6.64 -3.16
CA TYR A 98 -15.17 -5.57 -3.77
C TYR A 98 -15.25 -4.27 -2.96
N HIS A 99 -16.44 -3.92 -2.47
CA HIS A 99 -16.65 -2.78 -1.59
C HIS A 99 -15.82 -2.86 -0.30
N ASP A 100 -15.78 -4.02 0.37
CA ASP A 100 -15.06 -4.18 1.64
C ASP A 100 -13.55 -4.01 1.47
N LEU A 101 -13.03 -4.41 0.30
CA LEU A 101 -11.61 -4.36 -0.02
C LEU A 101 -11.19 -3.04 -0.64
N CYS A 102 -12.11 -2.24 -1.18
CA CYS A 102 -11.78 -1.03 -1.93
C CYS A 102 -11.04 0.02 -1.08
N LEU A 103 -10.04 0.65 -1.71
CA LEU A 103 -9.23 1.72 -1.15
C LEU A 103 -8.90 2.76 -2.25
N PRO A 104 -9.31 4.05 -2.11
CA PRO A 104 -10.17 4.59 -1.06
C PRO A 104 -11.56 3.96 -1.06
N GLU A 105 -12.27 4.06 0.06
CA GLU A 105 -13.67 3.62 0.15
C GLU A 105 -14.52 4.36 -0.89
N SER A 106 -15.43 3.63 -1.52
CA SER A 106 -16.38 4.19 -2.47
C SER A 106 -17.70 3.43 -2.40
N ASP A 107 -18.78 4.14 -2.14
CA ASP A 107 -20.14 3.58 -2.07
C ASP A 107 -20.65 3.07 -3.43
N THR A 108 -20.00 3.49 -4.53
CA THR A 108 -20.34 3.07 -5.89
C THR A 108 -19.69 1.75 -6.30
N VAL A 109 -18.73 1.24 -5.52
CA VAL A 109 -18.10 -0.05 -5.76
C VAL A 109 -19.08 -1.18 -5.36
N PRO A 110 -19.29 -2.19 -6.23
CA PRO A 110 -20.27 -3.23 -5.98
C PRO A 110 -19.94 -4.08 -4.75
N ARG A 111 -20.98 -4.60 -4.09
CA ARG A 111 -20.87 -5.54 -2.96
C ARG A 111 -20.89 -7.00 -3.41
N PHE A 112 -20.26 -7.29 -4.54
CA PHE A 112 -20.14 -8.67 -5.02
C PHE A 112 -18.98 -9.39 -4.33
N PRO A 113 -19.12 -10.69 -4.03
CA PRO A 113 -18.02 -11.48 -3.51
C PRO A 113 -16.80 -11.41 -4.42
N VAL A 114 -15.63 -11.26 -3.83
CA VAL A 114 -14.36 -11.40 -4.55
C VAL A 114 -13.98 -12.87 -4.56
N THR A 115 -13.72 -13.40 -5.75
CA THR A 115 -13.07 -14.69 -5.92
C THR A 115 -11.56 -14.49 -5.87
N GLU A 116 -10.85 -15.39 -5.21
CA GLU A 116 -9.39 -15.38 -5.23
C GLU A 116 -8.86 -15.46 -6.67
N THR A 117 -7.86 -14.63 -6.96
CA THR A 117 -7.13 -14.56 -8.23
C THR A 117 -5.63 -14.59 -7.95
N GLU A 118 -4.79 -14.81 -8.97
CA GLU A 118 -3.33 -14.71 -8.83
C GLU A 118 -2.86 -13.34 -8.31
N ALA A 119 -3.61 -12.27 -8.62
CA ALA A 119 -3.33 -10.93 -8.13
C ALA A 119 -3.57 -10.79 -6.61
N THR A 120 -4.45 -11.62 -6.05
CA THR A 120 -4.87 -11.58 -4.64
C THR A 120 -4.33 -12.72 -3.80
N ALA A 121 -3.72 -13.73 -4.44
CA ALA A 121 -3.05 -14.83 -3.76
C ALA A 121 -1.97 -14.28 -2.81
N GLY A 122 -1.92 -14.84 -1.60
CA GLY A 122 -0.96 -14.43 -0.56
C GLY A 122 -1.26 -13.10 0.12
N LEU A 123 -2.40 -12.45 -0.18
CA LEU A 123 -2.84 -11.24 0.52
C LEU A 123 -3.55 -11.54 1.84
N GLY A 124 -3.58 -10.52 2.71
CA GLY A 124 -3.89 -10.64 4.11
C GLY A 124 -2.61 -10.46 4.93
N TYR A 125 -2.71 -9.74 6.04
CA TYR A 125 -1.60 -9.59 6.97
C TYR A 125 -1.99 -10.12 8.35
N PRO A 126 -1.18 -10.99 8.97
CA PRO A 126 -1.50 -11.55 10.28
C PRO A 126 -1.48 -10.47 11.36
N GLU A 127 -2.46 -10.48 12.26
CA GLU A 127 -2.59 -9.50 13.35
C GLU A 127 -1.43 -9.58 14.35
N ASP A 128 -0.75 -10.73 14.45
CA ASP A 128 0.43 -10.98 15.27
C ASP A 128 1.76 -10.82 14.51
N GLY A 129 1.73 -10.50 13.21
CA GLY A 129 2.92 -10.21 12.41
C GLY A 129 3.57 -8.87 12.79
N PRO A 130 4.89 -8.66 12.57
CA PRO A 130 5.56 -7.41 12.93
C PRO A 130 4.87 -6.16 12.37
N PRO A 131 4.91 -5.00 13.05
CA PRO A 131 4.33 -3.79 12.52
C PRO A 131 4.81 -3.41 11.12
N VAL A 132 3.90 -3.07 10.23
CA VAL A 132 4.20 -2.61 8.86
C VAL A 132 3.85 -1.13 8.71
N PHE A 133 4.84 -0.36 8.28
CA PHE A 133 4.68 1.05 7.91
C PHE A 133 4.76 1.20 6.39
N PHE A 134 3.77 1.88 5.82
CA PHE A 134 3.67 2.04 4.38
C PHE A 134 3.05 3.38 3.97
N GLY A 135 2.98 3.64 2.67
CA GLY A 135 2.47 4.88 2.11
C GLY A 135 1.64 4.62 0.85
N HIS A 136 1.81 5.45 -0.19
CA HIS A 136 1.18 5.34 -1.52
C HIS A 136 -0.32 5.62 -1.61
N TYR A 137 -1.08 5.38 -0.53
CA TYR A 137 -2.54 5.41 -0.58
C TYR A 137 -3.17 6.81 -0.44
N TRP A 138 -2.39 7.88 -0.30
CA TRP A 138 -2.89 9.26 -0.20
C TRP A 138 -4.10 9.39 0.75
N PHE A 139 -3.94 8.92 1.98
CA PHE A 139 -5.01 8.99 2.97
C PHE A 139 -5.42 10.45 3.21
N PRO A 140 -6.72 10.72 3.39
CA PRO A 140 -7.17 12.03 3.82
C PRO A 140 -6.65 12.29 5.24
N TYR A 141 -6.32 13.54 5.52
CA TYR A 141 -5.87 13.97 6.84
C TYR A 141 -6.98 14.75 7.54
N ASP A 142 -7.52 14.17 8.61
CA ASP A 142 -8.59 14.72 9.44
C ASP A 142 -8.07 15.38 10.73
N GLY A 143 -6.75 15.52 10.87
CA GLY A 143 -6.10 16.03 12.08
C GLY A 143 -5.64 14.94 13.05
N ASN A 144 -5.97 13.68 12.82
CA ASN A 144 -5.70 12.58 13.76
C ASN A 144 -5.13 11.32 13.05
N PRO A 145 -3.84 11.32 12.65
CA PRO A 145 -3.18 10.13 12.14
C PRO A 145 -3.27 8.96 13.13
N ARG A 146 -3.55 7.76 12.63
CA ARG A 146 -3.84 6.59 13.46
C ARG A 146 -3.57 5.29 12.71
N PRO A 147 -3.30 4.17 13.43
CA PRO A 147 -3.14 2.87 12.82
C PRO A 147 -4.40 2.46 12.03
N LEU A 148 -4.20 1.68 10.96
CA LEU A 148 -5.27 1.05 10.18
C LEU A 148 -5.70 -0.30 10.79
N ALA A 149 -4.78 -0.94 11.52
CA ALA A 149 -4.98 -2.14 12.33
C ALA A 149 -3.95 -2.10 13.49
N PRO A 150 -4.04 -2.98 14.50
CA PRO A 150 -3.11 -2.98 15.64
C PRO A 150 -1.62 -2.93 15.26
N ASN A 151 -1.23 -3.53 14.14
CA ASN A 151 0.14 -3.61 13.64
C ASN A 151 0.35 -2.95 12.27
N LEU A 152 -0.57 -2.09 11.80
CA LEU A 152 -0.49 -1.49 10.46
C LEU A 152 -0.64 0.02 10.49
N ALA A 153 0.29 0.74 9.87
CA ALA A 153 0.23 2.20 9.75
C ALA A 153 0.55 2.66 8.33
N CYS A 154 -0.42 3.31 7.70
CA CYS A 154 -0.15 4.15 6.53
C CYS A 154 0.28 5.53 7.02
N LEU A 155 1.45 6.01 6.59
CA LEU A 155 1.99 7.33 6.93
C LEU A 155 1.77 8.37 5.81
N ASP A 156 1.22 7.95 4.68
CA ASP A 156 0.94 8.83 3.54
C ASP A 156 -0.39 9.57 3.72
N TYR A 157 -0.32 10.69 4.45
CA TYR A 157 -1.44 11.60 4.68
C TYR A 157 -1.49 12.75 3.67
N SER A 158 -1.21 12.44 2.40
CA SER A 158 -1.40 13.36 1.27
C SER A 158 -0.67 14.69 1.40
N VAL A 159 0.56 14.72 1.95
CA VAL A 159 1.30 15.96 2.28
C VAL A 159 1.34 17.01 1.16
N ALA A 160 1.31 16.60 -0.11
CA ALA A 160 1.31 17.53 -1.24
C ALA A 160 -0.05 18.20 -1.54
N LYS A 161 -1.13 17.84 -0.83
CA LYS A 161 -2.46 18.47 -0.93
C LYS A 161 -2.62 19.59 0.09
N GLU A 162 -3.51 20.55 -0.20
CA GLU A 162 -3.79 21.71 0.67
C GLU A 162 -4.14 21.35 2.11
N ASN A 163 -4.84 20.22 2.30
CA ASN A 163 -5.20 19.68 3.61
C ASN A 163 -4.41 18.43 4.01
N GLY A 164 -3.25 18.19 3.41
CA GLY A 164 -2.37 17.09 3.77
C GLY A 164 -1.55 17.33 5.04
N ALA A 165 -0.85 16.29 5.47
CA ALA A 165 0.15 16.38 6.54
C ALA A 165 1.37 15.51 6.22
N LEU A 166 2.54 15.97 6.67
CA LEU A 166 3.70 15.12 6.83
C LEU A 166 3.56 14.38 8.14
N ALA A 167 3.40 13.06 8.09
CA ALA A 167 3.26 12.22 9.28
C ALA A 167 4.45 11.28 9.45
N ALA A 168 4.74 10.94 10.70
CA ALA A 168 5.72 9.95 11.10
C ALA A 168 5.20 9.22 12.34
N TYR A 169 5.80 8.08 12.63
CA TYR A 169 5.52 7.30 13.83
C TYR A 169 6.81 7.05 14.60
N ARG A 170 6.76 7.19 15.92
CA ARG A 170 7.90 6.94 16.81
C ARG A 170 7.84 5.52 17.37
N TRP A 171 8.42 4.57 16.66
CA TRP A 171 8.43 3.18 17.10
C TRP A 171 9.50 2.94 18.17
N ASP A 172 9.11 2.37 19.32
CA ASP A 172 10.00 2.08 20.46
C ASP A 172 10.08 0.56 20.76
N GLY A 173 9.74 -0.30 19.80
CA GLY A 173 9.75 -1.75 19.97
C GLY A 173 8.38 -2.39 20.16
N GLU A 174 7.30 -1.61 20.20
CA GLU A 174 5.95 -2.14 20.41
C GLU A 174 5.42 -2.95 19.21
N GLN A 175 4.68 -4.01 19.52
CA GLN A 175 3.97 -4.84 18.55
C GLN A 175 2.59 -4.27 18.18
N ILE A 176 1.94 -3.63 19.15
CA ILE A 176 0.65 -2.94 18.97
C ILE A 176 0.95 -1.45 18.92
N LEU A 177 0.59 -0.81 17.81
CA LEU A 177 0.83 0.60 17.57
C LEU A 177 -0.04 1.48 18.45
N ASP A 178 0.58 2.48 19.06
CA ASP A 178 -0.08 3.47 19.91
C ASP A 178 -0.37 4.75 19.11
N PRO A 179 -1.65 5.14 18.92
CA PRO A 179 -2.01 6.39 18.26
C PRO A 179 -1.30 7.63 18.82
N ALA A 180 -0.94 7.66 20.11
CA ALA A 180 -0.23 8.78 20.72
C ALA A 180 1.21 8.96 20.23
N LYS A 181 1.78 7.95 19.55
CA LYS A 181 3.14 7.98 18.98
C LYS A 181 3.21 8.48 17.54
N PHE A 182 2.07 8.82 16.93
CA PHE A 182 2.04 9.55 15.67
C PHE A 182 2.46 11.00 15.89
N VAL A 183 3.37 11.47 15.05
CA VAL A 183 3.82 12.86 15.01
C VAL A 183 3.53 13.40 13.62
N HIS A 184 2.91 14.57 13.53
CA HIS A 184 2.54 15.13 12.24
C HIS A 184 2.62 16.65 12.22
N VAL A 185 2.87 17.19 11.03
CA VAL A 185 2.83 18.62 10.75
C VAL A 185 1.92 18.83 9.55
N LYS A 186 0.86 19.62 9.73
CA LYS A 186 -0.03 19.98 8.62
C LYS A 186 0.76 20.76 7.57
N THR A 187 0.53 20.43 6.31
CA THR A 187 1.11 21.16 5.20
C THR A 187 0.67 22.63 5.25
N ARG A 188 1.65 23.53 5.12
CA ARG A 188 1.41 24.96 4.94
C ARG A 188 1.54 25.28 3.46
N LEU A 189 0.52 24.95 2.66
CA LEU A 189 0.46 25.44 1.29
C LEU A 189 0.04 26.91 1.36
N GLY A 190 1.04 27.79 1.43
CA GLY A 190 0.86 29.20 1.70
C GLY A 190 2.16 30.00 1.56
N ILE A 191 2.81 29.94 0.40
CA ILE A 191 3.48 31.08 -0.25
C ILE A 191 3.31 30.88 -1.76
N ARG A 192 2.35 31.58 -2.36
CA ARG A 192 2.48 32.11 -3.72
C ARG A 192 2.58 33.62 -3.59
#